data_AF-A0A1G7SG59-F1
#
_entry.id   AF-A0A1G7SG59-F1
#
_cell.length_a   1.000
_cell.length_b   1.000
_cell.length_c   1.000
_cell.angle_alpha   90.00
_cell.angle_beta   90.00
_cell.angle_gamma   90.00
#
_symmetry.space_group_name_H-M   'P 1'
#
loop_
_entity.id
_entity.type
_entity.pdbx_description
1 polymer ?
#
loop_
_entity_poly.entity_id
_entity_poly.type
_entity_poly.pdbx_seq_one_letter_code
_entity_poly.pdbx_strand_id
1 'polypeptide(L)' 'MYQDPKRVRTKSTVYLDQYEADVITALANYLGVPKAEVMRQMMMKEARDVLGIDPTSFDDSVAARAG' A
#
# COMPACT_ATOMS: atom_id res chain seq x y z
N MET A 1 -30.87 -0.05 3.64
CA MET A 1 -29.47 -0.44 3.91
C MET A 1 -28.57 0.70 3.50
N TYR A 2 -28.00 1.43 4.46
CA TYR A 2 -27.01 2.46 4.19
C TYR A 2 -25.73 1.76 3.71
N GLN A 3 -25.26 2.07 2.50
CA GLN A 3 -23.93 1.61 2.11
C GLN A 3 -22.94 2.36 2.99
N ASP A 4 -22.27 1.63 3.88
CA ASP A 4 -21.19 2.19 4.71
C ASP A 4 -20.18 2.89 3.79
N PRO A 5 -20.01 4.22 3.89
CA PRO A 5 -19.10 4.98 3.04
C PRO A 5 -17.66 4.50 3.18
N LYS A 6 -17.30 3.83 4.30
CA LYS A 6 -15.99 3.19 4.50
C LYS A 6 -15.78 1.96 3.62
N ARG A 7 -16.84 1.43 3.00
CA ARG A 7 -16.82 0.29 2.07
C ARG A 7 -16.71 0.70 0.61
N VAL A 8 -16.76 2.01 0.31
CA VAL A 8 -16.64 2.52 -1.06
C VAL A 8 -15.16 2.43 -1.48
N ARG A 9 -14.86 1.48 -2.37
CA ARG A 9 -13.53 1.32 -2.96
C ARG A 9 -13.26 2.52 -3.86
N THR A 10 -12.38 3.43 -3.42
CA THR A 10 -11.91 4.53 -4.26
C THR A 10 -10.79 4.01 -5.16
N LYS A 11 -10.96 4.18 -6.48
CA LYS A 11 -9.93 3.79 -7.47
C LYS A 11 -8.89 4.90 -7.55
N SER A 12 -7.61 4.53 -7.58
CA SER A 12 -6.51 5.44 -7.87
C SER A 12 -5.87 5.03 -9.18
N THR A 13 -5.63 5.99 -10.07
CA THR A 13 -5.00 5.78 -11.37
C THR A 13 -3.68 6.54 -11.39
N VAL A 14 -2.61 5.87 -11.84
CA VAL A 14 -1.27 6.44 -11.97
C VAL A 14 -0.87 6.33 -13.44
N TYR A 15 -0.35 7.42 -13.98
CA TYR A 15 0.25 7.42 -15.31
C TYR A 15 1.71 6.98 -15.19
N LEU A 16 2.08 6.02 -16.01
CA LEU A 16 3.43 5.48 -16.09
C LEU A 16 3.88 5.55 -17.54
N ASP A 17 5.17 5.75 -17.73
CA ASP A 17 5.76 5.52 -19.04
C ASP A 17 5.85 4.00 -19.36
N GLN A 18 6.26 3.67 -20.58
CA GLN A 18 6.36 2.28 -21.01
C GLN A 18 7.42 1.49 -20.23
N TYR A 19 8.57 2.10 -19.93
CA TYR A 19 9.67 1.43 -19.24
C TYR A 19 9.31 1.14 -17.77
N GLU A 20 8.72 2.10 -17.08
CA GLU A 20 8.19 1.96 -15.73
C GLU A 20 7.14 0.84 -15.67
N ALA A 21 6.22 0.83 -16.62
CA ALA A 21 5.20 -0.22 -16.71
C ALA A 21 5.82 -1.61 -16.92
N ASP A 22 6.85 -1.73 -17.77
CA ASP A 22 7.54 -2.98 -18.05
C ASP A 22 8.32 -3.49 -16.82
N VAL A 23 8.98 -2.59 -16.09
CA VAL A 23 9.69 -2.93 -14.84
C VAL A 23 8.72 -3.46 -13.79
N ILE A 24 7.59 -2.78 -13.57
CA ILE A 24 6.59 -3.22 -12.58
C ILE A 24 5.98 -4.55 -13.02
N THR A 25 5.77 -4.75 -14.33
CA THR A 25 5.25 -6.01 -14.88
C THR A 25 6.24 -7.15 -14.67
N ALA A 26 7.53 -6.93 -14.93
CA ALA A 26 8.58 -7.91 -14.69
C ALA A 26 8.65 -8.32 -13.20
N LEU A 27 8.57 -7.34 -12.30
CA LEU A 27 8.55 -7.58 -10.86
C LEU A 27 7.30 -8.36 -10.42
N ALA A 28 6.13 -8.00 -10.94
CA ALA A 28 4.88 -8.70 -10.66
C ALA A 28 4.94 -10.16 -11.12
N ASN A 29 5.48 -10.41 -12.31
CA ASN A 29 5.69 -11.76 -12.85
C ASN A 29 6.67 -12.57 -11.99
N TYR A 30 7.77 -11.93 -11.56
CA TYR A 30 8.76 -12.57 -10.69
C TYR A 30 8.18 -13.00 -9.34
N LEU A 31 7.34 -12.16 -8.74
CA LEU A 31 6.68 -12.44 -7.46
C LEU A 31 5.43 -13.33 -7.60
N GLY A 32 4.91 -13.54 -8.82
CA GLY A 32 3.69 -14.30 -9.07
C GLY A 32 2.41 -13.61 -8.57
N VAL A 33 2.42 -12.28 -8.45
CA VAL A 33 1.28 -11.50 -7.93
C VAL A 33 0.76 -10.50 -8.98
N PRO A 34 -0.48 -10.01 -8.86
CA PRO A 34 -1.01 -9.01 -9.79
C PRO A 34 -0.25 -7.67 -9.71
N LYS A 35 -0.06 -7.02 -10.86
CA LYS A 35 0.58 -5.68 -10.96
C LYS A 35 0.02 -4.65 -9.97
N ALA A 36 -1.32 -4.63 -9.81
CA ALA A 36 -1.99 -3.71 -8.90
C ALA A 36 -1.61 -3.94 -7.43
N GLU A 37 -1.30 -5.18 -7.06
CA GLU A 37 -0.85 -5.53 -5.72
C GLU A 37 0.57 -5.04 -5.45
N VAL A 38 1.49 -5.26 -6.38
CA VAL A 38 2.86 -4.71 -6.32
C VAL A 38 2.83 -3.20 -6.15
N MET A 39 2.06 -2.52 -7.01
CA MET A 39 1.90 -1.06 -6.96
C MET A 39 1.37 -0.59 -5.61
N ARG A 40 0.38 -1.28 -5.04
CA ARG A 40 -0.17 -0.95 -3.72
C ARG A 40 0.87 -1.14 -2.62
N GLN A 41 1.63 -2.23 -2.64
CA GLN A 41 2.66 -2.50 -1.64
C GLN A 41 3.75 -1.44 -1.68
N MET A 42 4.23 -1.08 -2.87
CA MET A 42 5.23 -0.03 -3.05
C MET A 42 4.72 1.33 -2.57
N MET A 43 3.52 1.76 -2.98
CA MET A 43 2.93 3.02 -2.53
C MET A 43 2.75 3.08 -1.00
N MET A 44 2.27 1.99 -0.39
CA MET A 44 2.05 1.95 1.05
C MET A 44 3.36 1.89 1.84
N LYS A 45 4.40 1.25 1.28
CA LYS A 45 5.74 1.27 1.86
C LYS A 45 6.28 2.70 1.87
N GLU A 46 6.30 3.35 0.72
CA GLU A 46 6.82 4.72 0.60
C GLU A 46 6.02 5.72 1.45
N ALA A 47 4.68 5.60 1.46
CA ALA A 47 3.84 6.45 2.29
C ALA A 47 4.16 6.31 3.80
N ARG A 48 4.48 5.10 4.27
CA ARG A 48 4.87 4.89 5.67
C ARG A 48 6.23 5.51 5.97
N ASP A 49 7.19 5.31 5.06
CA ASP A 49 8.53 5.85 5.19
C ASP A 49 8.50 7.40 5.23
N VAL A 50 7.71 8.03 4.35
CA VAL A 50 7.50 9.49 4.31
C VAL A 50 6.77 10.01 5.56
N LEU A 51 5.79 9.26 6.07
CA LEU A 51 5.07 9.62 7.30
C LEU A 51 5.94 9.42 8.56
N GLY A 52 7.14 8.83 8.45
CA GLY A 52 7.99 8.49 9.59
C GLY A 52 7.36 7.43 10.50
N ILE A 53 6.44 6.64 9.96
CA ILE A 53 5.70 5.64 10.70
C ILE A 53 6.53 4.36 10.71
N ASP A 54 7.31 4.19 11.78
CA ASP A 54 7.97 2.93 12.05
C ASP A 54 6.92 1.89 12.48
N PRO A 55 6.73 0.77 11.76
CA PRO A 55 5.78 -0.26 12.17
C PRO A 55 6.03 -0.82 13.57
N THR A 56 7.26 -0.76 14.07
CA THR A 56 7.62 -1.20 15.43
C THR A 56 7.18 -0.20 16.51
N SER A 57 6.97 1.07 16.16
CA SER A 57 6.52 2.11 17.10
C SER A 57 5.04 1.99 17.49
N PHE A 58 4.23 1.21 16.75
CA PHE A 58 2.81 1.03 17.06
C PHE A 58 2.55 0.01 18.17
N ASP A 59 3.42 -0.99 18.33
CA ASP A 59 3.26 -2.03 19.35
C ASP A 59 3.38 -1.46 20.77
N ASP A 60 4.25 -0.45 20.97
CA ASP A 60 4.41 0.24 22.25
C ASP A 60 3.16 1.05 22.66
N SER A 61 2.44 1.60 21.68
CA SER A 61 1.30 2.49 21.94
C SER A 61 0.03 1.76 22.41
N VAL A 62 -0.13 0.48 22.07
CA VAL A 62 -1.25 -0.36 22.53
C VAL A 62 -0.94 -0.93 23.92
N ALA A 63 0.31 -1.33 24.17
CA ALA A 63 0.76 -1.79 25.48
C ALA A 63 0.69 -0.68 26.54
N ALA A 64 1.04 0.57 26.19
CA ALA A 64 1.05 1.71 27.12
C ALA A 64 -0.34 2.18 27.58
N ARG A 65 -1.43 1.75 26.93
CA ARG A 65 -2.82 2.15 27.25
C ARG A 65 -3.59 1.10 28.05
N ALA A 66 -2.99 -0.06 28.30
CA ALA A 66 -3.58 -1.17 29.03
C ALA A 66 -3.05 -1.28 30.48
N GLY A 67 -2.33 -0.26 30.97
CA GLY A 67 -1.81 -0.15 32.34
C GLY A 67 -2.59 0.84 33.19
#